data_AF-A0A7C7Q1Z7-F1
#
_entry.id   AF-A0A7C7Q1Z7-F1
#
_cell.length_a   1.000
_cell.length_b   1.000
_cell.length_c   1.000
_cell.angle_alpha   90.00
_cell.angle_beta   90.00
_cell.angle_gamma   90.00
#
_symmetry.space_group_name_H-M   'P 1'
#
loop_
_entity.id
_entity.type
_entity.pdbx_description
1 polymer ?
#
loop_
_entity_poly.entity_id
_entity_poly.type
_entity_poly.pdbx_seq_one_letter_code
_entity_poly.pdbx_strand_id
1 'polypeptide(L)'
;RPVIQRLLPLRPAEMETQAMLEYVVDVRPARVVEYIFEPDAATILNAVLPRFTELQVYQAVLEAQASEHAARMVAMRNATENAAALVEELTLDYNKARQQSITRELLDIAGGAEALA
;
A
#
# COMPACT_ATOMS: atom_id res chain seq x y z
N ARG A 1 -0.85 4.82 -6.43
CA ARG A 1 -1.97 5.78 -6.66
C ARG A 1 -3.03 5.05 -7.46
N PRO A 2 -4.33 5.29 -7.23
CA PRO A 2 -5.36 4.65 -8.03
C PRO A 2 -5.26 5.11 -9.49
N VAL A 3 -5.38 4.17 -10.42
CA VAL A 3 -5.36 4.42 -11.87
C VAL A 3 -6.57 3.77 -12.51
N ILE A 4 -7.16 4.42 -13.50
CA ILE A 4 -8.26 3.86 -14.30
C ILE A 4 -7.67 3.40 -15.63
N GLN A 5 -7.60 2.09 -15.82
CA GLN A 5 -7.18 1.49 -17.08
C GLN A 5 -8.38 0.94 -17.84
N ARG A 6 -8.52 1.34 -19.11
CA ARG A 6 -9.51 0.77 -20.02
C ARG A 6 -8.91 -0.49 -20.66
N LEU A 7 -9.49 -1.64 -20.36
CA LEU A 7 -9.01 -2.91 -20.90
C LEU A 7 -9.60 -3.24 -22.28
N LEU A 8 -10.87 -2.89 -22.51
CA LEU A 8 -11.60 -3.21 -23.74
C LEU A 8 -12.40 -2.03 -24.29
N PRO A 9 -12.71 -2.03 -25.60
CA PRO A 9 -12.03 -2.76 -26.68
C PRO A 9 -10.54 -2.42 -26.75
N LEU A 10 -9.72 -3.43 -27.11
CA LEU A 10 -8.29 -3.26 -27.33
C LEU A 10 -8.09 -2.26 -28.47
N ARG A 11 -7.45 -1.14 -28.16
CA ARG A 11 -6.92 -0.25 -29.20
C ARG A 11 -5.57 -0.83 -29.61
N PRO A 12 -5.26 -0.91 -30.91
CA PRO A 12 -3.87 -1.08 -31.32
C PRO A 12 -3.07 -0.06 -30.52
N ALA A 13 -1.97 -0.47 -29.91
CA ALA A 13 -1.06 0.49 -29.33
C ALA A 13 -0.75 1.47 -30.46
N GLU A 14 -1.29 2.70 -30.36
CA GLU A 14 -0.64 3.84 -30.97
C GLU A 14 0.70 3.83 -30.27
N MET A 15 1.66 3.11 -30.87
CA MET A 15 3.03 3.08 -30.39
C MET A 15 3.34 4.55 -30.15
N GLU A 16 3.60 4.91 -28.89
CA GLU A 16 3.90 6.27 -28.49
C GLU A 16 5.14 6.68 -29.26
N THR A 17 4.92 7.11 -30.50
CA THR A 17 5.95 7.54 -31.42
C THR A 17 6.57 8.79 -30.79
N GLN A 18 5.80 9.52 -29.98
CA GLN A 18 6.19 10.73 -29.28
C GLN A 18 7.20 10.51 -28.15
N ALA A 19 7.10 9.45 -27.32
CA ALA A 19 8.07 9.25 -26.22
C ALA A 19 9.41 8.68 -26.71
N MET A 20 9.42 7.95 -27.84
CA MET A 20 10.63 7.43 -28.47
C MET A 20 11.38 8.48 -29.31
N LEU A 21 10.71 9.55 -29.76
CA LEU A 21 11.30 10.60 -30.59
C LEU A 21 12.19 11.59 -29.83
N GLU A 22 12.07 11.69 -28.50
CA GLU A 22 12.83 12.67 -27.71
C GLU A 22 14.25 12.21 -27.35
N TYR A 23 14.53 10.90 -27.40
CA TYR A 23 15.81 10.32 -26.96
C TYR A 23 16.59 9.57 -28.06
N VAL A 24 16.07 9.43 -29.28
CA VAL A 24 16.70 8.65 -30.35
C VAL A 24 16.85 9.49 -31.63
N VAL A 25 18.08 9.89 -31.95
CA VAL A 25 18.45 10.69 -33.15
C VAL A 25 18.30 9.91 -34.47
N ASP A 26 18.05 8.59 -34.42
CA ASP A 26 17.82 7.74 -35.59
C ASP A 26 16.54 6.88 -35.41
N VAL A 27 15.37 7.51 -35.48
CA VAL A 27 14.10 6.77 -35.59
C VAL A 27 14.00 6.20 -37.00
N ARG A 28 14.63 5.04 -37.20
CA ARG A 28 14.30 4.20 -38.35
C ARG A 28 12.83 3.83 -38.23
N PRO A 29 12.01 3.98 -39.29
CA PRO A 29 10.65 3.47 -39.25
C PRO A 29 10.72 2.01 -38.82
N ALA A 30 9.90 1.62 -37.84
CA ALA A 30 9.84 0.25 -37.34
C ALA A 30 9.87 -0.68 -38.55
N ARG A 31 10.98 -1.41 -38.72
CA ARG A 31 11.15 -2.32 -39.84
C ARG A 31 9.97 -3.27 -39.72
N VAL A 32 9.09 -3.30 -40.72
CA VAL A 32 8.02 -4.29 -40.79
C VAL A 32 8.75 -5.62 -40.88
N VAL A 33 8.97 -6.27 -39.74
CA VAL A 33 9.51 -7.61 -39.69
C VAL A 33 8.37 -8.48 -40.15
N GLU A 34 8.50 -9.06 -41.33
CA GLU A 34 7.56 -10.07 -41.79
C GLU A 34 7.70 -11.28 -40.86
N TYR A 35 6.68 -11.49 -40.04
CA TYR A 35 6.57 -12.67 -39.21
C TYR A 35 6.00 -13.81 -40.06
N ILE A 36 6.66 -14.95 -40.05
CA ILE A 36 6.08 -16.19 -40.56
C ILE A 36 5.13 -16.69 -39.47
N PHE A 37 3.84 -16.72 -39.77
CA PHE A 37 2.81 -17.20 -38.84
C PHE A 37 2.50 -18.66 -39.13
N GLU A 38 2.71 -19.52 -38.14
CA GLU A 38 2.30 -20.92 -38.18
C GLU A 38 1.28 -21.15 -37.05
N PRO A 39 0.02 -21.56 -37.31
CA PRO A 39 -0.56 -21.97 -38.61
C PRO A 39 -1.03 -20.81 -39.52
N ASP A 40 -1.62 -19.76 -38.96
CA ASP A 40 -1.97 -18.51 -39.67
C ASP A 40 -2.14 -17.37 -38.64
N ALA A 41 -2.07 -16.12 -39.12
CA ALA A 41 -2.12 -14.94 -38.24
C ALA A 41 -3.43 -14.80 -37.46
N ALA A 42 -4.57 -15.17 -38.05
CA ALA A 42 -5.88 -15.02 -37.40
C ALA A 42 -6.04 -16.04 -36.26
N THR A 43 -5.59 -17.27 -36.46
CA THR A 43 -5.60 -18.32 -35.42
C THR A 43 -4.75 -17.92 -34.22
N ILE A 44 -3.54 -17.43 -34.44
CA ILE A 44 -2.66 -16.96 -33.36
C ILE A 44 -3.30 -15.77 -32.63
N LEU A 45 -3.82 -14.79 -33.38
CA LEU A 45 -4.43 -13.60 -32.80
C LEU A 45 -5.66 -13.96 -31.94
N ASN A 46 -6.53 -14.86 -32.40
CA ASN A 46 -7.69 -15.33 -31.64
C ASN A 46 -7.30 -16.04 -30.33
N ALA A 47 -6.13 -16.67 -30.27
CA ALA A 47 -5.62 -17.28 -29.05
C ALA A 47 -4.92 -16.29 -28.12
N VAL A 48 -4.19 -15.32 -28.68
CA VAL A 48 -3.39 -14.36 -27.92
C VAL A 48 -4.23 -13.24 -27.33
N LEU A 49 -5.25 -12.73 -28.04
CA LEU A 49 -6.08 -11.61 -27.56
C LEU A 49 -6.80 -11.89 -26.23
N PRO A 50 -7.45 -13.06 -26.02
CA PRO A 50 -8.06 -13.38 -24.73
C PRO A 50 -7.01 -13.47 -23.62
N ARG A 51 -5.91 -14.19 -23.88
CA ARG A 51 -4.82 -14.38 -22.91
C ARG A 51 -4.16 -13.06 -22.52
N PHE A 52 -4.00 -12.14 -23.46
CA PHE A 52 -3.49 -10.80 -23.19
C PHE A 52 -4.43 -10.00 -22.28
N THR A 53 -5.74 -10.10 -22.50
CA THR A 53 -6.75 -9.44 -21.65
C THR A 53 -6.77 -10.05 -20.25
N GLU A 54 -6.69 -11.38 -20.14
CA GLU A 54 -6.58 -12.09 -18.86
C GLU A 54 -5.33 -11.65 -18.07
N LEU A 55 -4.19 -11.54 -18.76
CA LEU A 55 -2.94 -11.07 -18.13
C LEU A 55 -3.04 -9.64 -17.61
N GLN A 56 -3.69 -8.73 -18.33
CA GLN A 56 -3.91 -7.36 -17.85
C GLN A 56 -4.75 -7.33 -16.56
N VAL A 57 -5.82 -8.13 -16.51
CA VAL A 57 -6.64 -8.25 -15.30
C VAL A 57 -5.83 -8.86 -14.16
N TYR A 58 -5.06 -9.90 -14.44
CA TYR A 58 -4.21 -10.56 -13.45
C TYR A 58 -3.16 -9.60 -12.86
N GLN A 59 -2.50 -8.82 -13.72
CA GLN A 59 -1.57 -7.78 -13.28
C GLN A 59 -2.25 -6.74 -12.39
N ALA A 60 -3.43 -6.24 -12.78
CA ALA A 60 -4.17 -5.26 -11.98
C ALA A 60 -4.53 -5.79 -10.58
N VAL A 61 -4.89 -7.07 -10.47
CA VAL A 61 -5.16 -7.73 -9.18
C VAL A 61 -3.90 -7.82 -8.33
N LEU A 62 -2.77 -8.24 -8.91
CA LEU A 62 -1.49 -8.32 -8.19
C LEU A 62 -1.03 -6.94 -7.68
N GLU A 63 -1.15 -5.90 -8.51
CA GLU A 63 -0.83 -4.53 -8.12
C GLU A 63 -1.75 -4.02 -7.00
N ALA A 64 -3.04 -4.36 -7.05
CA ALA A 64 -3.99 -4.03 -5.99
C ALA A 64 -3.63 -4.73 -4.67
N GLN A 65 -3.29 -6.02 -4.70
CA GLN A 65 -2.87 -6.77 -3.52
C GLN A 65 -1.58 -6.23 -2.92
N ALA A 66 -0.58 -5.92 -3.75
CA ALA A 66 0.66 -5.32 -3.27
C ALA A 66 0.41 -3.95 -2.63
N SER A 67 -0.44 -3.13 -3.25
CA SER A 67 -0.85 -1.82 -2.71
C SER A 67 -1.60 -1.94 -1.40
N GLU A 68 -2.47 -2.95 -1.28
CA GLU A 68 -3.22 -3.26 -0.06
C GLU A 68 -2.28 -3.65 1.09
N HIS A 69 -1.30 -4.52 0.81
CA HIS A 69 -0.32 -4.92 1.82
C HIS A 69 0.54 -3.75 2.29
N ALA A 70 0.99 -2.90 1.36
CA ALA A 70 1.74 -1.69 1.69
C ALA A 70 0.90 -0.70 2.53
N ALA A 71 -0.35 -0.46 2.14
CA ALA A 71 -1.27 0.39 2.90
C ALA A 71 -1.52 -0.16 4.31
N ARG A 72 -1.70 -1.48 4.44
CA ARG A 72 -1.88 -2.15 5.72
C ARG A 72 -0.65 -2.00 6.62
N MET A 73 0.55 -2.19 6.08
CA MET A 73 1.79 -2.02 6.85
C MET A 73 1.91 -0.60 7.42
N VAL A 74 1.62 0.43 6.62
CA VAL A 74 1.66 1.83 7.07
C VAL A 74 0.58 2.10 8.12
N ALA A 75 -0.66 1.62 7.90
CA ALA A 75 -1.74 1.79 8.85
C ALA A 75 -1.44 1.13 10.20
N MET A 76 -0.90 -0.09 10.19
CA MET A 76 -0.53 -0.81 11.41
C MET A 76 0.67 -0.16 12.12
N ARG A 77 1.64 0.37 11.38
CA ARG A 77 2.73 1.15 11.96
C ARG A 77 2.19 2.37 12.71
N ASN A 78 1.31 3.15 12.08
CA ASN A 78 0.68 4.30 12.73
C ASN A 78 -0.14 3.89 13.96
N ALA A 79 -0.85 2.76 13.89
CA ALA A 79 -1.60 2.23 15.03
C ALA A 79 -0.68 1.87 16.21
N THR A 80 0.47 1.24 15.94
CA THR A 80 1.48 0.90 16.97
C THR A 80 2.10 2.16 17.57
N GLU A 81 2.43 3.16 16.76
CA GLU A 81 2.96 4.45 17.25
C GLU A 81 1.94 5.17 18.16
N ASN A 82 0.65 5.19 17.76
CA ASN A 82 -0.42 5.75 18.59
C ASN A 82 -0.64 4.98 19.88
N ALA A 83 -0.59 3.65 19.83
CA ALA A 83 -0.72 2.80 21.02
C ALA A 83 0.45 3.03 22.00
N ALA A 84 1.68 3.19 21.49
CA ALA A 84 2.84 3.49 22.32
C ALA A 84 2.69 4.85 23.04
N ALA A 85 2.22 5.87 22.33
CA ALA A 85 1.93 7.19 22.92
C ALA A 85 0.88 7.10 24.04
N LEU A 86 -0.20 6.33 23.81
CA LEU A 86 -1.23 6.12 24.82
C LEU A 86 -0.70 5.37 26.05
N VAL A 87 0.16 4.37 25.86
CA VAL A 87 0.79 3.63 26.97
C VAL A 87 1.66 4.58 27.80
N GLU A 88 2.42 5.47 27.17
CA GLU A 88 3.24 6.46 27.88
C GLU A 88 2.37 7.39 28.74
N GLU A 89 1.30 7.93 28.17
CA GLU A 89 0.35 8.79 28.90
C GLU A 89 -0.28 8.07 30.09
N LEU A 90 -0.83 6.87 29.87
CA LEU A 90 -1.45 6.08 30.93
C LEU A 90 -0.44 5.65 32.00
N THR A 91 0.82 5.43 31.65
CA THR A 91 1.89 5.11 32.61
C THR A 91 2.20 6.32 33.50
N LEU A 92 2.21 7.52 32.93
CA LEU A 92 2.40 8.75 33.69
C LEU A 92 1.26 8.92 34.71
N ASP A 93 0.02 8.73 34.28
CA ASP A 93 -1.15 8.88 35.15
C ASP A 93 -1.22 7.78 36.21
N TYR A 94 -0.86 6.54 35.87
CA TYR A 94 -0.70 5.47 36.84
C TYR A 94 0.30 5.84 37.95
N ASN A 95 1.47 6.39 37.58
CA ASN A 95 2.47 6.81 38.55
C ASN A 95 1.99 7.97 39.45
N LYS A 96 1.26 8.93 38.88
CA LYS A 96 0.64 10.02 39.66
C LYS A 96 -0.38 9.47 40.65
N ALA A 97 -1.30 8.60 40.20
CA ALA A 97 -2.31 7.98 41.03
C ALA A 97 -1.68 7.14 42.16
N ARG A 98 -0.61 6.38 41.84
CA ARG A 98 0.16 5.63 42.84
C ARG A 98 0.75 6.55 43.91
N GLN A 99 1.38 7.66 43.52
CA GLN A 99 1.94 8.62 44.47
C GLN A 99 0.86 9.26 45.35
N GLN A 100 -0.27 9.65 44.76
CA GLN A 100 -1.42 10.19 45.49
C GLN A 100 -1.97 9.19 46.52
N SER A 101 -2.07 7.90 46.17
CA SER A 101 -2.49 6.85 47.10
C SER A 101 -1.52 6.72 48.29
N ILE A 102 -0.21 6.67 48.02
CA ILE A 102 0.81 6.60 49.09
C ILE A 102 0.72 7.82 50.00
N THR A 103 0.61 9.03 49.44
CA THR A 103 0.46 10.26 50.25
C THR A 103 -0.82 10.22 51.09
N ARG A 104 -1.94 9.74 50.54
CA ARG A 104 -3.19 9.60 51.27
C ARG A 104 -3.06 8.61 52.42
N GLU A 105 -2.47 7.44 52.18
CA GLU A 105 -2.24 6.43 53.23
C GLU A 105 -1.35 6.97 54.35
N LEU A 106 -0.29 7.72 54.01
CA LEU A 106 0.58 8.35 55.00
C LEU A 106 -0.14 9.41 55.84
N LEU A 107 -1.02 10.21 55.22
CA LEU A 107 -1.85 11.20 55.92
C LEU A 107 -2.86 10.52 56.86
N ASP A 108 -3.48 9.43 56.41
CA ASP A 108 -4.42 8.65 57.21
C ASP A 108 -3.71 8.02 58.44
N ILE A 109 -2.48 7.50 58.26
CA ILE A 109 -1.66 6.98 59.37
C ILE A 109 -1.29 8.08 60.37
N ALA A 110 -0.83 9.24 59.88
CA ALA A 110 -0.45 10.36 60.73
C ALA A 110 -1.64 10.92 61.52
N GLY A 111 -2.78 11.14 60.86
CA GLY A 111 -4.01 11.60 61.51
C GLY A 111 -4.56 10.59 62.52
N GLY A 112 -4.47 9.29 62.24
CA GLY A 112 -4.84 8.24 63.19
C GLY A 112 -3.91 8.19 64.42
N ALA A 113 -2.62 8.43 64.24
CA ALA A 113 -1.66 8.51 65.35
C ALA A 113 -1.89 9.73 66.24
N GLU A 114 -2.17 10.91 65.66
CA GLU A 114 -2.51 12.11 66.43
C GLU A 114 -3.83 11.97 67.20
N ALA A 115 -4.82 11.26 66.66
CA ALA A 115 -6.09 11.04 67.34
C ALA A 115 -6.00 10.15 68.60
N LEU A 116 -4.89 9.43 68.78
CA LEU A 116 -4.61 8.57 69.93
C LEU A 116 -3.74 9.25 71.01
N ALA A 117 -3.21 10.45 70.74
CA ALA A 117 -2.41 11.26 71.67
C ALA A 117 -3.29 12.23 72.47
#